data_AF-A0A660S9E7-F1
#
_entry.id   AF-A0A660S9E7-F1
#
_cell.length_a   1.000
_cell.length_b   1.000
_cell.length_c   1.000
_cell.angle_alpha   90.00
_cell.angle_beta   90.00
_cell.angle_gamma   90.00
#
_symmetry.space_group_name_H-M   'P 1'
#
loop_
_entity.id
_entity.type
_entity.pdbx_description
1 polymer ?
#
loop_
_entity_poly.entity_id
_entity_poly.type
_entity_poly.pdbx_seq_one_letter_code
_entity_poly.pdbx_strand_id
1 'polypeptide(L)' 'MIEEPNGQVLSTNPCREILVETYKGYDIVWCEGIEDDEPWYYAIPEGTYGVSEAIAESSTLEDLKEIIDQ' A
#
# COMPACT_ATOMS: atom_id res chain seq x y z
N MET A 1 -4.60 -24.00 5.64
CA MET A 1 -4.98 -22.63 6.02
C MET A 1 -3.85 -21.77 5.47
N ILE A 2 -4.12 -20.97 4.45
CA ILE A 2 -3.10 -20.10 3.85
C ILE A 2 -3.04 -18.91 4.79
N GLU A 3 -1.93 -18.76 5.51
CA GLU A 3 -1.69 -17.59 6.35
C GLU A 3 -1.58 -16.39 5.42
N GLU A 4 -2.58 -15.52 5.46
CA GLU A 4 -2.57 -14.24 4.76
C GLU A 4 -1.37 -13.43 5.26
N PRO A 5 -0.53 -12.86 4.39
CA PRO A 5 0.60 -12.05 4.81
C PRO A 5 0.06 -10.76 5.45
N ASN A 6 -0.14 -10.79 6.77
CA ASN A 6 -0.40 -9.62 7.59
C ASN A 6 0.91 -8.83 7.75
N GLY A 7 1.38 -8.20 6.68
CA GLY A 7 2.45 -7.21 6.75
C GLY A 7 1.81 -5.84 6.88
N GLN A 8 1.83 -5.26 8.08
CA GLN A 8 1.45 -3.86 8.29
C GLN A 8 2.44 -2.99 7.50
N VAL A 9 1.98 -2.30 6.47
CA VAL A 9 2.52 -0.96 6.20
C VAL A 9 2.38 -0.23 7.52
N LEU A 10 3.43 0.47 7.98
CA LEU A 10 3.40 1.25 9.23
C LEU A 10 2.44 2.46 9.13
N SER A 11 1.28 2.28 8.50
CA SER A 11 0.16 3.20 8.54
C SER A 11 -0.50 3.09 9.91
N THR A 12 -0.70 4.24 10.54
CA THR A 12 -1.32 4.36 11.86
C THR A 12 -2.83 4.04 11.87
N ASN A 13 -3.42 3.74 10.70
CA ASN A 13 -4.84 3.45 10.54
C ASN A 13 -5.07 1.96 10.27
N PRO A 14 -5.98 1.30 11.02
CA PRO A 14 -6.35 -0.08 10.74
C PRO A 14 -7.05 -0.14 9.38
N CYS A 15 -6.49 -0.88 8.44
CA CYS A 15 -7.10 -1.16 7.14
C CYS A 15 -6.86 -2.61 6.73
N ARG A 16 -7.58 -3.05 5.70
CA ARG A 16 -7.26 -4.31 5.02
C ARG A 16 -6.30 -4.04 3.87
N GLU A 17 -5.10 -4.58 4.01
CA GLU A 17 -4.01 -4.39 3.04
C GLU A 17 -3.99 -5.51 2.01
N ILE A 18 -3.92 -5.13 0.73
CA ILE A 18 -3.89 -6.03 -0.41
C ILE A 18 -2.77 -5.57 -1.34
N LEU A 19 -1.77 -6.41 -1.55
CA LEU A 19 -0.75 -6.16 -2.57
C LEU A 19 -1.41 -6.20 -3.96
N VAL A 20 -1.37 -5.09 -4.68
CA VAL A 20 -2.01 -4.92 -5.99
C VAL A 20 -1.06 -5.29 -7.11
N GLU A 21 0.08 -4.62 -7.16
CA GLU A 21 1.09 -4.79 -8.19
C GLU A 21 2.44 -4.27 -7.72
N THR A 22 3.49 -4.59 -8.47
CA THR A 22 4.82 -4.00 -8.29
C THR A 22 5.11 -3.09 -9.48
N TYR A 23 5.46 -1.83 -9.20
CA TYR A 23 5.71 -0.80 -10.20
C TYR A 23 7.06 -0.12 -9.93
N LYS A 24 7.99 -0.22 -10.89
CA LYS A 24 9.31 0.44 -10.85
C LYS A 24 10.11 0.23 -9.56
N GLY A 25 10.06 -0.98 -8.98
CA GLY A 25 10.77 -1.30 -7.75
C GLY A 25 10.03 -0.89 -6.48
N TYR A 26 8.73 -0.60 -6.59
CA TYR A 26 7.82 -0.35 -5.46
C TYR A 26 6.68 -1.35 -5.47
N ASP A 27 6.38 -1.92 -4.31
CA ASP A 27 5.16 -2.70 -4.09
C ASP A 27 4.01 -1.74 -3.79
N ILE A 28 2.95 -1.82 -4.61
CA ILE A 28 1.75 -1.02 -4.44
C ILE A 28 0.75 -1.80 -3.62
N VAL A 29 0.37 -1.24 -2.49
CA VAL A 29 -0.56 -1.83 -1.53
C VAL A 29 -1.84 -1.02 -1.55
N TRP A 30 -2.96 -1.68 -1.80
CA TRP A 30 -4.28 -1.11 -1.59
C TRP A 30 -4.71 -1.35 -0.16
N CYS A 31 -5.22 -0.31 0.48
CA CYS A 31 -5.60 -0.32 1.87
C CYS A 31 -7.07 0.13 1.93
N GLU A 32 -7.93 -0.86 2.16
CA GLU A 32 -9.37 -0.69 2.32
C GLU A 32 -9.62 -0.28 3.79
N GLY A 33 -9.96 0.98 4.02
CA GLY A 33 -10.21 1.52 5.35
C GLY A 33 -11.24 0.71 6.14
N ILE A 34 -11.07 0.63 7.46
CA ILE A 34 -12.02 -0.02 8.36
C ILE A 34 -12.95 1.08 8.90
N GLU A 35 -14.28 0.94 8.68
CA GLU A 35 -15.34 1.87 9.10
C GLU A 35 -15.48 3.16 8.25
N ASP A 36 -16.04 3.04 7.03
CA ASP A 36 -16.43 4.14 6.11
C ASP A 36 -15.28 5.05 5.62
N ASP A 37 -14.03 4.73 5.95
CA ASP A 37 -12.86 5.38 5.38
C ASP A 37 -12.72 5.10 3.87
N GLU A 38 -12.46 6.14 3.09
CA GLU A 38 -12.21 6.00 1.65
C GLU A 38 -10.97 5.14 1.42
N PRO A 39 -10.98 4.22 0.43
CA PRO A 39 -9.80 3.42 0.13
C PRO A 39 -8.64 4.28 -0.38
N TRP A 40 -7.41 3.86 -0.07
CA TRP A 40 -6.21 4.51 -0.57
C TRP A 40 -5.14 3.49 -0.97
N TYR A 41 -4.13 3.96 -1.69
CA TYR A 41 -3.01 3.18 -2.19
C TYR A 41 -1.71 3.71 -1.60
N TYR A 42 -0.83 2.80 -1.22
CA TYR A 42 0.52 3.07 -0.76
C TYR A 42 1.55 2.51 -1.73
N ALA A 43 2.67 3.21 -1.87
CA ALA A 43 3.88 2.67 -2.47
C ALA A 43 4.92 2.46 -1.38
N ILE A 44 5.43 1.23 -1.27
CA ILE A 44 6.57 0.88 -0.43
C ILE A 44 7.69 0.30 -1.30
N PRO A 45 8.96 0.40 -0.90
CA PRO A 45 10.03 -0.26 -1.64
C PRO A 45 9.79 -1.78 -1.81
N GLU A 46 10.07 -2.32 -2.99
CA GLU A 46 9.87 -3.74 -3.28
C GLU A 46 10.56 -4.63 -2.24
N GLY A 47 9.83 -5.62 -1.73
CA GLY A 47 10.34 -6.57 -0.73
C GLY A 47 10.43 -6.02 0.70
N THR A 48 9.83 -4.85 0.95
CA THR A 48 9.79 -4.23 2.29
C THR A 48 8.39 -4.20 2.93
N TYR A 49 7.46 -4.97 2.37
CA TYR A 49 6.12 -5.15 2.94
C TYR A 49 6.18 -5.63 4.40
N GLY A 50 5.51 -4.93 5.29
CA GLY A 50 5.54 -5.22 6.74
C GLY A 50 6.74 -4.67 7.51
N VAL A 51 7.71 -4.01 6.86
CA VAL A 51 8.94 -3.51 7.52
C VAL A 51 9.30 -2.07 7.21
N SER A 52 8.83 -1.50 6.09
CA SER A 52 9.10 -0.11 5.72
C SER A 52 7.84 0.77 5.70
N GLU A 53 8.07 2.07 5.85
CA GLU A 53 7.04 3.10 5.72
C GLU A 53 6.70 3.33 4.23
N ALA A 54 5.45 3.74 3.97
CA ALA A 54 5.04 4.17 2.64
C ALA A 54 5.82 5.44 2.24
N ILE A 55 6.38 5.42 1.03
CA ILE A 55 7.09 6.59 0.48
C ILE A 55 6.15 7.53 -0.28
N ALA A 56 5.00 7.03 -0.68
CA ALA A 56 3.95 7.77 -1.35
C ALA A 56 2.58 7.14 -1.02
N GLU A 57 1.55 7.98 -1.00
CA GLU A 57 0.17 7.58 -0.82
C GLU A 57 -0.74 8.36 -1.77
N SER A 58 -1.82 7.74 -2.22
CA SER A 58 -2.86 8.42 -3.01
C SER A 58 -4.19 7.67 -2.99
N SER A 59 -5.29 8.37 -3.20
CA SER A 59 -6.63 7.78 -3.32
C SER A 59 -6.82 6.96 -4.61
N THR A 60 -5.98 7.19 -5.63
CA THR A 60 -6.04 6.43 -6.89
C THR A 60 -4.68 5.83 -7.26
N LEU A 61 -4.72 4.71 -7.98
CA LEU A 61 -3.53 4.03 -8.48
C LEU A 61 -2.78 4.85 -9.54
N GLU A 62 -3.51 5.59 -10.38
CA GLU A 62 -2.90 6.42 -11.42
C GLU A 62 -2.11 7.58 -10.82
N ASP A 63 -2.71 8.33 -9.89
CA ASP A 63 -2.03 9.41 -9.18
C ASP A 63 -0.80 8.89 -8.40
N LEU A 64 -0.91 7.71 -7.76
CA LEU A 64 0.24 7.12 -7.06
C LEU A 64 1.40 6.83 -8.01
N LYS A 65 1.10 6.31 -9.21
CA LYS A 65 2.12 6.06 -10.24
C LYS A 65 2.73 7.36 -10.75
N GLU A 66 1.94 8.42 -10.92
CA GLU A 66 2.44 9.74 -11.29
C GLU A 66 3.37 10.35 -10.22
N ILE A 67 3.13 10.06 -8.94
CA ILE A 67 4.04 10.45 -7.85
C ILE A 67 5.35 9.65 -7.92
N ILE A 68 5.28 8.33 -8.18
CA ILE A 68 6.48 7.47 -8.34
C ILE A 68 7.32 7.88 -9.56
N ASP A 69 6.67 8.42 -10.60
CA ASP A 69 7.31 8.83 -11.85
C ASP A 69 8.06 10.17 -11.78
N GLN A 70 7.85 10.97 -10.73
CA GLN A 70 8.50 12.28 -10.51
C GLN A 70 9.89 12.16 -9.88
#